data_AF-A0A0P7VXP7-F1
#
_entry.id   AF-A0A0P7VXP7-F1
#
_cell.length_a   1.000
_cell.length_b   1.000
_cell.length_c   1.000
_cell.angle_alpha   90.00
_cell.angle_beta   90.00
_cell.angle_gamma   90.00
#
_symmetry.space_group_name_H-M   'P 1'
#
loop_
_entity.id
_entity.type
_entity.pdbx_description
1 polymer ?
#
loop_
_entity_poly.entity_id
_entity_poly.type
_entity_poly.pdbx_seq_one_letter_code
_entity_poly.pdbx_strand_id
1 'polypeptide(L)'
;MNSLASCAAAALVLSLALPVQAQDRAERVAKMLSHVPLGAVDADRTFELQYGDPQAGLPVLLLATGDPETATLFSAGRGLPTGIAQNLVIIAQASTDLVGFDLTQSLESASVTQPPALMTLYRLDRGAAARVGPALDALGYDRVIRFGVPVWARGEDNEVDIAARDPANPFGGALGRPGRVAVADDLVAWSPAWGPIIGVTAGAAGMDTHPQIAALIAALDRPEAGSGTLIAAHFMIGAADNVGSPAVMITDMVDGAQDVSLLALVVPPGRDPEALRRTIERNWDSRVLPGMRSTMADLLRSGPDLRLVAGEVPVLLIRVTIPRDSAAVNRAFQRAITLVYGADLGALLSD
;
A
#
# COMPACT_ATOMS: atom_id res chain seq x y z
N MET A 1 11.40 34.06 52.74
CA MET A 1 11.89 34.56 51.44
C MET A 1 12.56 33.40 50.71
N ASN A 2 12.17 33.20 49.44
CA ASN A 2 12.79 32.34 48.41
C ASN A 2 12.55 30.82 48.48
N SER A 3 11.54 30.33 47.75
CA SER A 3 11.60 29.16 46.84
C SER A 3 10.19 28.72 46.40
N LEU A 4 9.54 29.51 45.53
CA LEU A 4 8.25 29.17 44.89
C LEU A 4 8.29 29.45 43.37
N ALA A 5 9.43 29.19 42.72
CA ALA A 5 9.63 29.49 41.31
C ALA A 5 10.32 28.34 40.58
N SER A 6 9.66 27.19 40.45
CA SER A 6 10.15 26.11 39.56
C SER A 6 9.10 25.07 39.11
N CYS A 7 7.79 25.38 39.14
CA CYS A 7 6.74 24.44 38.70
C CYS A 7 5.87 24.93 37.53
N ALA A 8 6.14 26.10 36.93
CA ALA A 8 5.27 26.68 35.90
C ALA A 8 5.82 26.59 34.46
N ALA A 9 6.98 25.96 34.23
CA ALA A 9 7.60 25.89 32.89
C ALA A 9 7.36 24.56 32.14
N ALA A 10 6.69 23.57 32.75
CA ALA A 10 6.48 22.24 32.15
C ALA A 10 5.08 22.03 31.54
N ALA A 11 4.14 22.96 31.71
CA ALA A 11 2.75 22.83 31.25
C ALA A 11 2.40 23.73 30.06
N LEU A 12 3.38 24.48 29.54
CA LEU A 12 3.26 25.30 28.33
C LEU A 12 4.04 24.70 27.16
N VAL A 13 4.10 23.37 27.06
CA VAL A 13 4.05 22.70 25.75
C VAL A 13 2.58 22.76 25.31
N LEU A 14 2.06 23.99 25.27
CA LEU A 14 0.86 24.33 24.55
C LEU A 14 1.20 23.95 23.11
N SER A 15 0.58 22.88 22.63
CA SER A 15 -0.39 23.03 21.56
C SER A 15 -0.02 24.08 20.51
N LEU A 16 1.22 24.04 20.02
CA LEU A 16 1.43 24.04 18.59
C LEU A 16 0.79 22.74 18.11
N ALA A 17 -0.55 22.75 18.10
CA ALA A 17 -1.30 22.16 17.02
C ALA A 17 -0.75 22.87 15.79
N LEU A 18 0.44 22.42 15.35
CA LEU A 18 0.82 22.48 13.97
C LEU A 18 -0.47 22.11 13.26
N PRO A 19 -1.02 22.99 12.41
CA PRO A 19 -2.23 22.68 11.67
C PRO A 19 -2.00 21.26 11.23
N VAL A 20 -2.87 20.34 11.66
CA VAL A 20 -2.88 18.95 11.22
C VAL A 20 -2.73 19.12 9.73
N GLN A 21 -1.51 18.96 9.21
CA GLN A 21 -1.27 19.15 7.81
C GLN A 21 -2.25 18.15 7.26
N ALA A 22 -3.26 18.65 6.53
CA ALA A 22 -4.18 17.78 5.83
C ALA A 22 -3.23 16.84 5.12
N GLN A 23 -3.14 15.61 5.64
CA GLN A 23 -2.03 14.76 5.28
C GLN A 23 -2.26 14.56 3.80
N ASP A 24 -1.30 14.91 2.95
CA ASP A 24 -1.43 14.79 1.51
C ASP A 24 -1.40 13.29 1.13
N ARG A 25 -2.27 12.47 1.73
CA ARG A 25 -2.35 11.01 1.56
C ARG A 25 -2.88 10.74 0.18
N ALA A 26 -3.97 11.41 -0.19
CA ALA A 26 -4.55 11.27 -1.52
C ALA A 26 -3.57 11.72 -2.60
N GLU A 27 -2.90 12.87 -2.42
CA GLU A 27 -1.94 13.39 -3.40
C GLU A 27 -0.74 12.45 -3.58
N ARG A 28 -0.12 11.97 -2.49
CA ARG A 28 1.03 11.04 -2.57
C ARG A 28 0.65 9.73 -3.25
N VAL A 29 -0.49 9.13 -2.87
CA VAL A 29 -0.97 7.91 -3.50
C VAL A 29 -1.29 8.15 -4.97
N ALA A 30 -2.04 9.20 -5.31
CA ALA A 30 -2.37 9.55 -6.70
C ALA A 30 -1.09 9.76 -7.53
N LYS A 31 -0.12 10.51 -7.00
CA LYS A 31 1.15 10.77 -7.67
C LYS A 31 1.90 9.48 -7.95
N MET A 32 2.05 8.58 -6.97
CA MET A 32 2.74 7.31 -7.20
C MET A 32 1.99 6.43 -8.21
N LEU A 33 0.65 6.39 -8.13
CA LEU A 33 -0.19 5.59 -9.03
C LEU A 33 -0.31 6.18 -10.44
N SER A 34 0.00 7.47 -10.62
CA SER A 34 0.10 8.10 -11.94
C SER A 34 1.21 7.50 -12.81
N HIS A 35 2.20 6.86 -12.18
CA HIS A 35 3.27 6.15 -12.87
C HIS A 35 2.94 4.69 -13.19
N VAL A 36 1.87 4.12 -12.61
CA VAL A 36 1.43 2.75 -12.92
C VAL A 36 0.51 2.82 -14.14
N PRO A 37 0.90 2.29 -15.31
CA PRO A 37 0.09 2.44 -16.52
C PRO A 37 -1.25 1.73 -16.39
N LEU A 38 -2.34 2.39 -16.78
CA LEU A 38 -3.67 1.78 -16.81
C LEU A 38 -3.70 0.53 -17.70
N GLY A 39 -2.95 0.54 -18.81
CA GLY A 39 -2.80 -0.60 -19.71
C GLY A 39 -1.88 -1.73 -19.21
N ALA A 40 -1.35 -1.65 -17.98
CA ALA A 40 -0.58 -2.75 -17.39
C ALA A 40 -1.47 -3.94 -16.98
N VAL A 41 -2.79 -3.74 -16.91
CA VAL A 41 -3.79 -4.75 -16.58
C VAL A 41 -4.95 -4.69 -17.57
N ASP A 42 -5.71 -5.78 -17.62
CA ASP A 42 -7.03 -5.85 -18.20
C ASP A 42 -8.05 -5.31 -17.19
N ALA A 43 -8.66 -4.15 -17.48
CA ALA A 43 -9.59 -3.47 -16.58
C ALA A 43 -10.90 -4.25 -16.36
N ASP A 44 -11.24 -5.20 -17.23
CA ASP A 44 -12.44 -6.03 -17.11
C ASP A 44 -12.25 -7.23 -16.17
N ARG A 45 -11.02 -7.45 -15.69
CA ARG A 45 -10.65 -8.55 -14.80
C ARG A 45 -10.25 -8.02 -13.42
N THR A 46 -10.41 -8.84 -12.39
CA THR A 46 -9.93 -8.49 -11.06
C THR A 46 -8.41 -8.28 -11.07
N PHE A 47 -7.96 -7.22 -10.42
CA PHE A 47 -6.54 -6.96 -10.18
C PHE A 47 -6.32 -6.34 -8.81
N GLU A 48 -5.09 -6.48 -8.33
CA GLU A 48 -4.65 -5.88 -7.08
C GLU A 48 -3.62 -4.79 -7.34
N LEU A 49 -3.70 -3.74 -6.54
CA LEU A 49 -2.74 -2.65 -6.52
C LEU A 49 -2.33 -2.40 -5.07
N GLN A 50 -1.04 -2.24 -4.82
CA GLN A 50 -0.50 -1.92 -3.51
C GLN A 50 0.29 -0.63 -3.64
N TYR A 51 0.12 0.27 -2.69
CA TYR A 51 0.94 1.45 -2.46
C TYR A 51 1.57 1.32 -1.08
N GLY A 52 2.78 1.83 -0.90
CA GLY A 52 3.24 2.17 0.43
C GLY A 52 4.45 3.08 0.49
N ASP A 53 4.64 3.64 1.68
CA ASP A 53 5.65 4.61 2.06
C ASP A 53 6.41 4.04 3.26
N PRO A 54 7.54 3.34 3.02
CA PRO A 54 8.38 2.78 4.07
C PRO A 54 8.88 3.81 5.10
N GLN A 55 8.89 5.10 4.78
CA GLN A 55 9.40 6.15 5.68
C GLN A 55 8.30 6.77 6.55
N ALA A 56 7.04 6.76 6.09
CA ALA A 56 5.93 7.39 6.78
C ALA A 56 5.72 6.88 8.21
N GLY A 57 5.90 5.57 8.43
CA GLY A 57 5.74 4.95 9.74
C GLY A 57 6.91 5.19 10.70
N LEU A 58 8.09 5.55 10.18
CA LEU A 58 9.35 5.49 10.92
C LEU A 58 9.34 6.30 12.22
N PRO A 59 8.86 7.56 12.28
CA PRO A 59 8.86 8.33 13.53
C PRO A 59 8.02 7.67 14.63
N VAL A 60 6.86 7.12 14.27
CA VAL A 60 5.95 6.46 15.23
C VAL A 60 6.53 5.13 15.69
N LEU A 61 7.12 4.36 14.78
CA LEU A 61 7.72 3.07 15.09
C LEU A 61 9.01 3.22 15.89
N LEU A 62 9.81 4.26 15.64
CA LEU A 62 10.99 4.58 16.43
C LEU A 62 10.64 4.86 17.90
N LEU A 63 9.57 5.62 18.13
CA LEU A 63 9.06 5.85 19.49
C LEU A 63 8.57 4.56 20.15
N ALA A 64 7.98 3.64 19.38
CA ALA A 64 7.45 2.38 19.89
C ALA A 64 8.53 1.33 20.20
N THR A 65 9.58 1.25 19.37
CA THR A 65 10.66 0.25 19.52
C THR A 65 11.82 0.75 20.38
N GLY A 66 12.10 2.06 20.37
CA GLY A 66 13.30 2.65 20.96
C GLY A 66 14.60 2.29 20.21
N ASP A 67 14.50 1.61 19.07
CA ASP A 67 15.64 1.13 18.28
C ASP A 67 15.48 1.51 16.79
N PRO A 68 16.39 2.33 16.22
CA PRO A 68 16.30 2.80 14.84
C PRO A 68 16.36 1.69 13.77
N GLU A 69 17.16 0.65 13.98
CA GLU A 69 17.31 -0.44 13.01
C GLU A 69 16.02 -1.26 12.93
N THR A 70 15.50 -1.68 14.09
CA THR A 70 14.22 -2.38 14.20
C THR A 70 13.07 -1.53 13.68
N ALA A 71 13.04 -0.22 13.98
CA ALA A 71 12.00 0.68 13.49
C ALA A 71 12.02 0.79 11.96
N THR A 72 13.22 0.93 11.36
CA THR A 72 13.40 0.96 9.90
C THR A 72 12.91 -0.33 9.27
N LEU A 73 13.30 -1.48 9.81
CA LEU A 73 12.90 -2.79 9.29
C LEU A 73 11.37 -2.99 9.38
N PHE A 74 10.74 -2.62 10.50
CA PHE A 74 9.29 -2.75 10.67
C PHE A 74 8.52 -1.75 9.81
N SER A 75 9.03 -0.53 9.65
CA SER A 75 8.41 0.47 8.77
C SER A 75 8.45 0.01 7.31
N ALA A 76 9.60 -0.50 6.86
CA ALA A 76 9.74 -1.09 5.54
C ALA A 76 8.88 -2.34 5.35
N GLY A 77 8.81 -3.23 6.36
CA GLY A 77 7.95 -4.42 6.31
C GLY A 77 6.45 -4.10 6.19
N ARG A 78 6.02 -2.92 6.65
CA ARG A 78 4.64 -2.44 6.53
C ARG A 78 4.38 -1.63 5.25
N GLY A 79 5.39 -0.89 4.77
CA GLY A 79 5.26 0.01 3.63
C GLY A 79 5.63 -0.60 2.27
N LEU A 80 6.31 -1.74 2.22
CA LEU A 80 6.66 -2.40 0.96
C LEU A 80 5.54 -3.35 0.49
N PRO A 81 5.43 -3.61 -0.84
CA PRO A 81 4.46 -4.57 -1.35
C PRO A 81 4.64 -5.94 -0.72
N THR A 82 3.55 -6.65 -0.46
CA THR A 82 3.52 -7.88 0.37
C THR A 82 4.54 -8.92 -0.08
N GLY A 83 4.68 -9.16 -1.40
CA GLY A 83 5.65 -10.14 -1.92
C GLY A 83 7.11 -9.76 -1.68
N ILE A 84 7.40 -8.47 -1.55
CA ILE A 84 8.73 -7.93 -1.23
C ILE A 84 8.93 -7.94 0.29
N ALA A 85 7.94 -7.48 1.05
CA ALA A 85 7.97 -7.47 2.52
C ALA A 85 8.25 -8.86 3.11
N GLN A 86 7.67 -9.92 2.54
CA GLN A 86 7.91 -11.31 2.95
C GLN A 86 9.37 -11.76 2.83
N ASN A 87 10.13 -11.16 1.92
CA ASN A 87 11.54 -11.48 1.68
C ASN A 87 12.48 -10.38 2.19
N LEU A 88 11.97 -9.38 2.91
CA LEU A 88 12.71 -8.17 3.25
C LEU A 88 14.01 -8.47 4.00
N VAL A 89 14.01 -9.40 4.96
CA VAL A 89 15.22 -9.74 5.72
C VAL A 89 16.32 -10.27 4.81
N ILE A 90 15.97 -11.08 3.81
CA ILE A 90 16.90 -11.65 2.85
C ILE A 90 17.39 -10.54 1.90
N ILE A 91 16.48 -9.70 1.41
CA ILE A 91 16.78 -8.66 0.43
C ILE A 91 17.58 -7.51 1.06
N ALA A 92 17.24 -7.05 2.27
CA ALA A 92 17.90 -5.91 2.93
C ALA A 92 19.41 -6.15 3.14
N GLN A 93 19.80 -7.39 3.43
CA GLN A 93 21.21 -7.74 3.65
C GLN A 93 22.07 -7.70 2.38
N ALA A 94 21.47 -7.79 1.18
CA ALA A 94 22.19 -8.01 -0.08
C ALA A 94 21.81 -7.05 -1.22
N SER A 95 20.71 -6.30 -1.08
CA SER A 95 20.12 -5.52 -2.18
C SER A 95 21.00 -4.38 -2.67
N THR A 96 21.72 -3.69 -1.78
CA THR A 96 22.55 -2.55 -2.21
C THR A 96 23.63 -2.97 -3.20
N ASP A 97 24.29 -4.10 -2.94
CA ASP A 97 25.34 -4.62 -3.82
C ASP A 97 24.77 -5.23 -5.10
N LEU A 98 23.58 -5.84 -5.03
CA LEU A 98 22.96 -6.52 -6.17
C LEU A 98 22.25 -5.57 -7.14
N VAL A 99 21.46 -4.62 -6.63
CA VAL A 99 20.58 -3.77 -7.45
C VAL A 99 20.86 -2.28 -7.29
N GLY A 100 21.90 -1.91 -6.53
CA GLY A 100 22.38 -0.52 -6.42
C GLY A 100 21.66 0.33 -5.38
N PHE A 101 20.66 -0.21 -4.67
CA PHE A 101 19.95 0.50 -3.61
C PHE A 101 19.41 -0.47 -2.55
N ASP A 102 19.16 0.07 -1.35
CA ASP A 102 18.48 -0.64 -0.28
C ASP A 102 16.96 -0.38 -0.37
N LEU A 103 16.14 -1.41 -0.24
CA LEU A 103 14.68 -1.25 -0.22
C LEU A 103 14.21 -0.36 0.94
N THR A 104 14.96 -0.27 2.04
CA THR A 104 14.65 0.67 3.13
C THR A 104 14.95 2.12 2.77
N GLN A 105 15.60 2.40 1.62
CA GLN A 105 15.77 3.75 1.05
C GLN A 105 14.66 4.12 0.07
N SER A 106 13.70 3.22 -0.18
CA SER A 106 12.51 3.57 -0.96
C SER A 106 11.68 4.58 -0.19
N LEU A 107 11.34 5.68 -0.86
CA LEU A 107 10.44 6.71 -0.36
C LEU A 107 9.01 6.27 -0.52
N GLU A 108 8.67 5.77 -1.71
CA GLU A 108 7.35 5.25 -2.05
C GLU A 108 7.51 4.03 -2.95
N SER A 109 6.53 3.14 -2.89
CA SER A 109 6.43 1.99 -3.77
C SER A 109 5.00 1.81 -4.25
N ALA A 110 4.85 1.25 -5.44
CA ALA A 110 3.58 0.78 -5.94
C ALA A 110 3.77 -0.57 -6.63
N SER A 111 2.79 -1.46 -6.52
CA SER A 111 2.83 -2.76 -7.20
C SER A 111 1.46 -3.11 -7.73
N VAL A 112 1.36 -3.53 -8.98
CA VAL A 112 0.13 -4.04 -9.59
C VAL A 112 0.29 -5.51 -9.91
N THR A 113 -0.73 -6.32 -9.62
CA THR A 113 -0.73 -7.77 -9.85
C THR A 113 -2.04 -8.22 -10.47
N GLN A 114 -1.95 -8.83 -11.64
CA GLN A 114 -3.03 -9.51 -12.35
C GLN A 114 -2.42 -10.61 -13.21
N PRO A 115 -2.28 -11.85 -12.72
CA PRO A 115 -1.54 -12.89 -13.44
C PRO A 115 -1.97 -13.04 -14.92
N PRO A 116 -1.00 -13.02 -15.87
CA PRO A 116 0.45 -13.00 -15.66
C PRO A 116 1.09 -11.61 -15.45
N ALA A 117 0.33 -10.52 -15.65
CA ALA A 117 0.83 -9.16 -15.48
C ALA A 117 1.24 -8.88 -14.02
N LEU A 118 2.46 -8.37 -13.87
CA LEU A 118 3.05 -7.95 -12.61
C LEU A 118 3.94 -6.76 -12.88
N MET A 119 3.87 -5.75 -12.03
CA MET A 119 4.78 -4.63 -12.09
C MET A 119 4.98 -4.06 -10.70
N THR A 120 6.19 -3.61 -10.41
CA THR A 120 6.53 -2.92 -9.17
C THR A 120 7.34 -1.66 -9.48
N LEU A 121 6.98 -0.55 -8.85
CA LEU A 121 7.66 0.72 -8.96
C LEU A 121 8.22 1.09 -7.58
N TYR A 122 9.39 1.69 -7.58
CA TYR A 122 10.01 2.30 -6.42
C TYR A 122 10.39 3.73 -6.77
N ARG A 123 9.97 4.68 -5.95
CA ARG A 123 10.54 6.02 -5.92
C ARG A 123 11.65 6.02 -4.87
N LEU A 124 12.85 6.35 -5.29
CA LEU A 124 14.04 6.32 -4.46
C LEU A 124 14.44 7.74 -4.06
N ASP A 125 15.32 7.86 -3.07
CA ASP A 125 15.97 9.13 -2.77
C ASP A 125 16.73 9.69 -3.96
N ARG A 126 16.85 11.02 -4.00
CA ARG A 126 17.51 11.73 -5.09
C ARG A 126 18.94 11.20 -5.30
N GLY A 127 19.20 10.70 -6.51
CA GLY A 127 20.51 10.16 -6.89
C GLY A 127 20.73 8.68 -6.53
N ALA A 128 19.84 8.04 -5.76
CA ALA A 128 19.94 6.61 -5.50
C ALA A 128 19.68 5.77 -6.76
N ALA A 129 18.70 6.15 -7.57
CA ALA A 129 18.36 5.47 -8.82
C ALA A 129 19.53 5.43 -9.83
N ALA A 130 20.47 6.39 -9.79
CA ALA A 130 21.63 6.41 -10.67
C ALA A 130 22.58 5.21 -10.49
N ARG A 131 22.52 4.52 -9.35
CA ARG A 131 23.32 3.31 -9.06
C ARG A 131 22.72 2.02 -9.60
N VAL A 132 21.43 2.03 -9.96
CA VAL A 132 20.70 0.83 -10.38
C VAL A 132 21.23 0.32 -11.72
N GLY A 133 21.42 1.20 -12.70
CA GLY A 133 21.91 0.83 -14.02
C GLY A 133 23.26 0.09 -13.99
N PRO A 134 24.32 0.67 -13.39
CA PRO A 134 25.61 -0.01 -13.24
C PRO A 134 25.54 -1.36 -12.51
N ALA A 135 24.67 -1.49 -11.50
CA ALA A 135 24.48 -2.76 -10.80
C ALA A 135 23.85 -3.82 -11.72
N LEU A 136 22.85 -3.43 -12.51
CA LEU A 136 22.22 -4.33 -13.50
C LEU A 136 23.15 -4.71 -14.65
N ASP A 137 24.01 -3.79 -15.10
CA ASP A 137 25.07 -4.08 -16.08
C ASP A 137 26.03 -5.17 -15.53
N ALA A 138 26.42 -5.07 -14.25
CA ALA A 138 27.27 -6.06 -13.59
C ALA A 138 26.59 -7.43 -13.42
N LEU A 139 25.25 -7.46 -13.37
CA LEU A 139 24.43 -8.68 -13.35
C LEU A 139 24.12 -9.24 -14.75
N GLY A 140 24.69 -8.65 -15.80
CA GLY A 140 24.54 -9.12 -17.18
C GLY A 140 23.17 -8.84 -17.81
N TYR A 141 22.49 -7.77 -17.37
CA TYR A 141 21.30 -7.28 -18.08
C TYR A 141 21.71 -6.52 -19.35
N ASP A 142 20.95 -6.70 -20.42
CA ASP A 142 21.13 -5.95 -21.66
C ASP A 142 20.45 -4.59 -21.55
N ARG A 143 21.23 -3.53 -21.79
CA ARG A 143 20.71 -2.16 -21.78
C ARG A 143 20.10 -1.78 -23.14
N VAL A 144 18.85 -1.33 -23.12
CA VAL A 144 18.09 -0.88 -24.29
C VAL A 144 17.46 0.48 -23.98
N ILE A 145 17.38 1.38 -24.96
CA ILE A 145 16.63 2.63 -24.83
C ILE A 145 15.20 2.45 -25.36
N ARG A 146 14.20 2.82 -24.57
CA ARG A 146 12.77 2.82 -24.95
C ARG A 146 12.16 4.18 -24.64
N PHE A 147 11.64 4.87 -25.66
CA PHE A 147 11.04 6.19 -25.51
C PHE A 147 11.93 7.20 -24.75
N GLY A 148 13.26 7.11 -24.95
CA GLY A 148 14.24 7.97 -24.26
C GLY A 148 14.61 7.51 -22.84
N VAL A 149 13.95 6.50 -22.29
CA VAL A 149 14.24 5.93 -20.96
C VAL A 149 15.14 4.69 -21.10
N PRO A 150 16.23 4.57 -20.32
CA PRO A 150 17.03 3.35 -20.29
C PRO A 150 16.28 2.22 -19.57
N VAL A 151 16.27 1.05 -20.20
CA VAL A 151 15.68 -0.19 -19.70
C VAL A 151 16.74 -1.30 -19.74
N TRP A 152 16.91 -1.99 -18.63
CA TRP A 152 17.76 -3.17 -18.51
C TRP A 152 16.89 -4.41 -18.59
N ALA A 153 17.19 -5.32 -19.52
CA ALA A 153 16.39 -6.51 -19.79
C ALA A 153 17.21 -7.80 -19.63
N ARG A 154 16.58 -8.85 -19.13
CA ARG A 154 17.17 -10.19 -19.04
C ARG A 154 16.08 -11.26 -19.12
N GLY A 155 16.30 -12.27 -19.97
CA GLY A 155 15.39 -13.41 -20.18
C GLY A 155 14.15 -13.09 -21.03
N GLU A 156 13.41 -14.12 -21.41
CA GLU A 156 12.18 -14.00 -22.22
C GLU A 156 10.97 -13.56 -21.38
N ASP A 157 9.89 -13.06 -21.99
CA ASP A 157 8.72 -12.53 -21.26
C ASP A 157 8.00 -13.64 -20.46
N ASN A 158 7.83 -13.40 -19.16
CA ASN A 158 7.15 -14.28 -18.20
C ASN A 158 7.71 -15.71 -18.04
N GLU A 159 8.88 -16.01 -18.62
CA GLU A 159 9.54 -17.30 -18.41
C GLU A 159 9.93 -17.49 -16.93
N VAL A 160 10.08 -18.73 -16.48
CA VAL A 160 10.53 -19.04 -15.13
C VAL A 160 11.71 -20.00 -15.23
N ASP A 161 12.90 -19.53 -14.86
CA ASP A 161 14.09 -20.36 -14.78
C ASP A 161 14.43 -20.65 -13.31
N ILE A 162 14.10 -21.86 -12.86
CA ILE A 162 14.34 -22.31 -11.49
C ILE A 162 15.85 -22.32 -11.16
N ALA A 163 16.72 -22.54 -12.15
CA ALA A 163 18.16 -22.56 -11.95
C ALA A 163 18.74 -21.15 -11.73
N ALA A 164 18.05 -20.11 -12.22
CA ALA A 164 18.43 -18.71 -12.05
C ALA A 164 17.81 -18.06 -10.80
N ARG A 165 17.30 -18.85 -9.84
CA ARG A 165 16.73 -18.33 -8.59
C ARG A 165 17.79 -17.64 -7.73
N ASP A 166 17.48 -16.41 -7.36
CA ASP A 166 18.25 -15.59 -6.44
C ASP A 166 17.28 -14.80 -5.53
N PRO A 167 17.00 -15.32 -4.31
CA PRO A 167 16.10 -14.65 -3.37
C PRO A 167 16.53 -13.24 -2.94
N ALA A 168 17.79 -12.89 -3.10
CA ALA A 168 18.30 -11.56 -2.74
C ALA A 168 18.01 -10.51 -3.83
N ASN A 169 17.71 -10.93 -5.07
CA ASN A 169 17.36 -10.04 -6.15
C ASN A 169 15.85 -9.69 -6.12
N PRO A 170 15.46 -8.43 -5.82
CA PRO A 170 14.06 -8.02 -5.74
C PRO A 170 13.33 -8.00 -7.09
N PHE A 171 14.05 -8.11 -8.21
CA PHE A 171 13.51 -8.07 -9.57
C PHE A 171 13.14 -9.46 -10.09
N GLY A 172 12.33 -10.17 -9.31
CA GLY A 172 11.83 -11.51 -9.65
C GLY A 172 12.80 -12.66 -9.37
N GLY A 173 13.94 -12.37 -8.75
CA GLY A 173 14.99 -13.34 -8.49
C GLY A 173 14.53 -14.53 -7.63
N ALA A 174 13.69 -14.30 -6.62
CA ALA A 174 13.17 -15.37 -5.76
C ALA A 174 12.47 -16.51 -6.53
N LEU A 175 11.92 -16.21 -7.71
CA LEU A 175 11.27 -17.18 -8.58
C LEU A 175 12.10 -17.51 -9.83
N GLY A 176 13.24 -16.85 -10.04
CA GLY A 176 14.02 -16.97 -11.29
C GLY A 176 13.27 -16.36 -12.47
N ARG A 177 12.54 -15.27 -12.22
CA ARG A 177 11.80 -14.56 -13.27
C ARG A 177 12.73 -13.65 -14.06
N PRO A 178 12.40 -13.42 -15.34
CA PRO A 178 13.05 -12.45 -16.20
C PRO A 178 12.74 -11.05 -15.66
N GLY A 179 13.57 -10.06 -16.01
CA GLY A 179 13.42 -8.70 -15.50
C GLY A 179 13.55 -7.67 -16.61
N ARG A 180 12.62 -6.72 -16.64
CA ARG A 180 12.76 -5.47 -17.37
C ARG A 180 12.71 -4.37 -16.33
N VAL A 181 13.81 -3.64 -16.18
CA VAL A 181 13.96 -2.57 -15.19
C VAL A 181 14.15 -1.26 -15.93
N ALA A 182 13.16 -0.37 -15.88
CA ALA A 182 13.29 0.99 -16.38
C ALA A 182 13.75 1.91 -15.24
N VAL A 183 14.68 2.82 -15.53
CA VAL A 183 15.15 3.83 -14.59
C VAL A 183 14.93 5.21 -15.20
N ALA A 184 14.02 5.99 -14.61
CA ALA A 184 13.67 7.34 -15.04
C ALA A 184 13.75 8.29 -13.84
N ASP A 185 14.73 9.19 -13.85
CA ASP A 185 15.01 10.11 -12.73
C ASP A 185 15.20 9.38 -11.38
N ASP A 186 14.26 9.51 -10.45
CA ASP A 186 14.22 8.85 -9.15
C ASP A 186 13.30 7.61 -9.11
N LEU A 187 12.68 7.27 -10.24
CA LEU A 187 11.77 6.15 -10.38
C LEU A 187 12.46 4.92 -10.97
N VAL A 188 12.26 3.78 -10.33
CA VAL A 188 12.68 2.46 -10.81
C VAL A 188 11.44 1.60 -11.00
N ALA A 189 11.16 1.17 -12.22
CA ALA A 189 10.03 0.30 -12.54
C ALA A 189 10.53 -1.07 -12.99
N TRP A 190 9.96 -2.14 -12.43
CA TRP A 190 10.27 -3.51 -12.78
C TRP A 190 9.01 -4.28 -13.22
N SER A 191 9.17 -5.18 -14.20
CA SER A 191 8.16 -6.14 -14.63
C SER A 191 8.83 -7.38 -15.28
N PRO A 192 8.21 -8.58 -15.20
CA PRO A 192 8.65 -9.77 -15.93
C PRO A 192 8.19 -9.79 -17.40
N ALA A 193 7.60 -8.72 -17.92
CA ALA A 193 7.19 -8.58 -19.32
C ALA A 193 7.35 -7.15 -19.85
N TRP A 194 7.53 -7.00 -21.16
CA TRP A 194 7.75 -5.70 -21.80
C TRP A 194 6.53 -4.79 -21.77
N GLY A 195 5.31 -5.35 -21.88
CA GLY A 195 4.06 -4.59 -21.98
C GLY A 195 3.92 -3.49 -20.91
N PRO A 196 3.98 -3.83 -19.62
CA PRO A 196 3.95 -2.84 -18.55
C PRO A 196 5.07 -1.79 -18.65
N ILE A 197 6.33 -2.18 -18.90
CA ILE A 197 7.46 -1.24 -19.01
C ILE A 197 7.30 -0.26 -20.17
N ILE A 198 6.74 -0.71 -21.30
CA ILE A 198 6.42 0.16 -22.42
C ILE A 198 5.44 1.25 -21.98
N GLY A 199 4.40 0.89 -21.21
CA GLY A 199 3.45 1.86 -20.67
C GLY A 199 4.12 2.93 -19.79
N VAL A 200 5.02 2.54 -18.89
CA VAL A 200 5.77 3.48 -18.03
C VAL A 200 6.64 4.40 -18.86
N THR A 201 7.46 3.83 -19.74
CA THR A 201 8.44 4.59 -20.54
C THR A 201 7.80 5.49 -21.59
N ALA A 202 6.61 5.14 -22.09
CA ALA A 202 5.84 5.97 -23.02
C ALA A 202 5.00 7.07 -22.33
N GLY A 203 4.94 7.11 -21.00
CA GLY A 203 4.12 8.07 -20.26
C GLY A 203 2.61 7.84 -20.47
N ALA A 204 2.17 6.58 -20.48
CA ALA A 204 0.76 6.24 -20.59
C ALA A 204 -0.05 6.78 -19.40
N ALA A 205 -1.37 6.91 -19.56
CA ALA A 205 -2.27 7.30 -18.46
C ALA A 205 -2.13 6.37 -17.26
N GLY A 206 -2.08 6.95 -16.06
CA GLY A 206 -1.87 6.23 -14.81
C GLY A 206 -3.13 5.63 -14.21
N MET A 207 -2.95 4.74 -13.23
CA MET A 207 -4.03 4.09 -12.47
C MET A 207 -4.82 5.08 -11.60
N ASP A 208 -4.22 6.22 -11.24
CA ASP A 208 -4.90 7.31 -10.54
C ASP A 208 -6.09 7.88 -11.33
N THR A 209 -6.09 7.73 -12.66
CA THR A 209 -7.20 8.16 -13.53
C THR A 209 -8.36 7.17 -13.59
N HIS A 210 -8.20 5.94 -13.06
CA HIS A 210 -9.29 4.96 -13.03
C HIS A 210 -10.39 5.42 -12.05
N PRO A 211 -11.67 5.55 -12.46
CA PRO A 211 -12.70 6.23 -11.65
C PRO A 211 -12.88 5.67 -10.24
N GLN A 212 -12.84 4.34 -10.09
CA GLN A 212 -12.99 3.70 -8.78
C GLN A 212 -11.75 3.90 -7.89
N ILE A 213 -10.54 3.92 -8.48
CA ILE A 213 -9.29 4.15 -7.74
C ILE A 213 -9.26 5.62 -7.30
N ALA A 214 -9.54 6.56 -8.20
CA ALA A 214 -9.64 7.98 -7.91
C ALA A 214 -10.61 8.27 -6.75
N ALA A 215 -11.79 7.63 -6.74
CA ALA A 215 -12.76 7.78 -5.67
C ALA A 215 -12.27 7.25 -4.31
N LEU A 216 -11.60 6.09 -4.30
CA LEU A 216 -11.00 5.51 -3.10
C LEU A 216 -9.86 6.38 -2.56
N ILE A 217 -8.99 6.90 -3.44
CA ILE A 217 -7.90 7.81 -3.09
C ILE A 217 -8.46 9.12 -2.52
N ALA A 218 -9.46 9.72 -3.19
CA ALA A 218 -10.09 10.95 -2.73
C ALA A 218 -10.73 10.79 -1.34
N ALA A 219 -11.21 9.59 -1.00
CA ALA A 219 -11.77 9.29 0.31
C ALA A 219 -10.73 9.35 1.45
N LEU A 220 -9.42 9.23 1.16
CA LEU A 220 -8.36 9.26 2.18
C LEU A 220 -8.29 10.59 2.91
N ASP A 221 -8.51 11.73 2.23
CA ASP A 221 -8.35 13.07 2.83
C ASP A 221 -9.68 13.70 3.24
N ARG A 222 -10.74 12.90 3.23
CA ARG A 222 -12.04 13.28 3.77
C ARG A 222 -12.01 13.30 5.30
N PRO A 223 -12.69 14.25 5.97
CA PRO A 223 -12.81 14.23 7.43
C PRO A 223 -13.30 12.89 7.99
N GLU A 224 -14.15 12.20 7.24
CA GLU A 224 -14.70 10.88 7.52
C GLU A 224 -13.63 9.78 7.67
N ALA A 225 -12.47 9.92 7.03
CA ALA A 225 -11.35 8.98 7.16
C ALA A 225 -10.59 9.15 8.49
N GLY A 226 -10.77 10.29 9.17
CA GLY A 226 -10.07 10.63 10.39
C GLY A 226 -8.56 10.90 10.19
N SER A 227 -7.87 11.05 11.31
CA SER A 227 -6.42 11.24 11.38
C SER A 227 -5.66 9.93 11.24
N GLY A 228 -4.41 10.02 10.78
CA GLY A 228 -3.43 8.94 10.85
C GLY A 228 -2.49 8.95 9.67
N THR A 229 -1.21 8.73 9.93
CA THR A 229 -0.19 8.63 8.89
C THR A 229 -0.39 7.35 8.09
N LEU A 230 -0.63 7.49 6.78
CA LEU A 230 -0.72 6.37 5.84
C LEU A 230 0.66 5.77 5.59
N ILE A 231 0.81 4.48 5.87
CA ILE A 231 2.00 3.67 5.58
C ILE A 231 1.78 2.85 4.31
N ALA A 232 0.62 2.22 4.16
CA ALA A 232 0.30 1.42 2.97
C ALA A 232 -1.19 1.46 2.62
N ALA A 233 -1.49 1.22 1.34
CA ALA A 233 -2.85 1.04 0.84
C ALA A 233 -2.89 -0.15 -0.12
N HIS A 234 -3.85 -1.04 0.05
CA HIS A 234 -4.09 -2.21 -0.79
C HIS A 234 -5.46 -2.07 -1.44
N PHE A 235 -5.47 -1.97 -2.76
CA PHE A 235 -6.65 -1.90 -3.59
C PHE A 235 -6.93 -3.26 -4.25
N MET A 236 -8.21 -3.60 -4.33
CA MET A 236 -8.72 -4.73 -5.11
C MET A 236 -9.82 -4.19 -6.02
N ILE A 237 -9.60 -4.24 -7.33
CA ILE A 237 -10.48 -3.67 -8.35
C ILE A 237 -11.14 -4.80 -9.14
N GLY A 238 -12.37 -4.59 -9.62
CA GLY A 238 -13.12 -5.61 -10.35
C GLY A 238 -13.49 -6.81 -9.46
N ALA A 239 -13.78 -6.55 -8.18
CA ALA A 239 -13.96 -7.60 -7.16
C ALA A 239 -15.42 -7.90 -6.84
N ALA A 240 -16.38 -7.32 -7.56
CA ALA A 240 -17.81 -7.34 -7.22
C ALA A 240 -18.34 -8.75 -6.94
N ASP A 241 -18.00 -9.72 -7.77
CA ASP A 241 -18.46 -11.11 -7.65
C ASP A 241 -17.90 -11.83 -6.42
N ASN A 242 -16.71 -11.43 -5.96
CA ASN A 242 -16.00 -12.09 -4.86
C ASN A 242 -16.26 -11.40 -3.50
N VAL A 243 -16.36 -10.07 -3.50
CA VAL A 243 -16.38 -9.27 -2.26
C VAL A 243 -17.65 -8.44 -2.09
N GLY A 244 -18.54 -8.40 -3.09
CA GLY A 244 -19.79 -7.63 -3.05
C GLY A 244 -19.63 -6.11 -3.27
N SER A 245 -18.43 -5.66 -3.65
CA SER A 245 -18.11 -4.28 -3.98
C SER A 245 -17.25 -4.23 -5.26
N PRO A 246 -17.48 -3.27 -6.20
CA PRO A 246 -16.69 -3.17 -7.42
C PRO A 246 -15.20 -2.93 -7.17
N ALA A 247 -14.90 -2.18 -6.11
CA ALA A 247 -13.53 -1.89 -5.70
C ALA A 247 -13.44 -1.67 -4.20
N VAL A 248 -12.36 -2.18 -3.61
CA VAL A 248 -12.07 -2.10 -2.19
C VAL A 248 -10.68 -1.50 -2.00
N MET A 249 -10.50 -0.67 -0.97
CA MET A 249 -9.19 -0.25 -0.49
C MET A 249 -9.07 -0.53 1.01
N ILE A 250 -7.94 -1.08 1.42
CA ILE A 250 -7.58 -1.36 2.81
C ILE A 250 -6.32 -0.57 3.12
N THR A 251 -6.27 0.15 4.24
CA THR A 251 -5.11 1.00 4.58
C THR A 251 -4.42 0.55 5.85
N ASP A 252 -3.09 0.58 5.85
CA ASP A 252 -2.28 0.55 7.07
C ASP A 252 -1.97 1.99 7.47
N MET A 253 -2.54 2.43 8.60
CA MET A 253 -2.33 3.75 9.15
C MET A 253 -1.90 3.70 10.62
N VAL A 254 -1.16 4.70 11.06
CA VAL A 254 -0.79 4.89 12.47
C VAL A 254 -1.25 6.25 12.98
N ASP A 255 -1.85 6.26 14.17
CA ASP A 255 -2.25 7.49 14.87
C ASP A 255 -1.74 7.44 16.31
N GLY A 256 -0.56 8.04 16.53
CA GLY A 256 0.09 8.02 17.85
C GLY A 256 0.29 6.58 18.35
N ALA A 257 -0.43 6.21 19.43
CA ALA A 257 -0.37 4.90 20.07
C ALA A 257 -1.36 3.86 19.49
N GLN A 258 -2.14 4.22 18.47
CA GLN A 258 -3.15 3.35 17.86
C GLN A 258 -2.75 2.93 16.45
N ASP A 259 -3.09 1.69 16.12
CA ASP A 259 -3.09 1.23 14.74
C ASP A 259 -4.49 1.41 14.17
N VAL A 260 -4.55 1.99 12.98
CA VAL A 260 -5.78 2.34 12.28
C VAL A 260 -5.79 1.62 10.94
N SER A 261 -6.95 1.11 10.55
CA SER A 261 -7.20 0.64 9.19
C SER A 261 -8.51 1.22 8.71
N LEU A 262 -8.50 1.79 7.51
CA LEU A 262 -9.71 2.10 6.75
C LEU A 262 -9.96 0.97 5.78
N LEU A 263 -11.19 0.45 5.80
CA LEU A 263 -11.75 -0.37 4.74
C LEU A 263 -12.73 0.51 3.96
N ALA A 264 -12.34 0.93 2.76
CA ALA A 264 -13.12 1.75 1.87
C ALA A 264 -13.74 0.89 0.77
N LEU A 265 -15.05 1.01 0.57
CA LEU A 265 -15.84 0.20 -0.35
C LEU A 265 -16.52 1.11 -1.37
N VAL A 266 -16.26 0.89 -2.66
CA VAL A 266 -17.09 1.53 -3.70
C VAL A 266 -18.49 0.93 -3.63
N VAL A 267 -19.51 1.80 -3.60
CA VAL A 267 -20.90 1.34 -3.60
C VAL A 267 -21.26 0.87 -5.01
N PRO A 268 -21.84 -0.34 -5.18
CA PRO A 268 -22.26 -0.82 -6.50
C PRO A 268 -23.23 0.14 -7.20
N PRO A 269 -23.11 0.34 -8.53
CA PRO A 269 -24.06 1.15 -9.29
C PRO A 269 -25.52 0.69 -9.05
N GLY A 270 -26.42 1.63 -8.83
CA GLY A 270 -27.84 1.36 -8.57
C GLY A 270 -28.17 0.89 -7.16
N ARG A 271 -27.19 0.63 -6.30
CA ARG A 271 -27.41 0.31 -4.88
C ARG A 271 -27.49 1.61 -4.07
N ASP A 272 -28.49 1.72 -3.18
CA ASP A 272 -28.59 2.83 -2.23
C ASP A 272 -27.44 2.74 -1.19
N PRO A 273 -26.51 3.73 -1.15
CA PRO A 273 -25.40 3.74 -0.21
C PRO A 273 -25.84 3.65 1.25
N GLU A 274 -26.97 4.28 1.58
CA GLU A 274 -27.45 4.37 2.94
C GLU A 274 -28.16 3.07 3.39
N ALA A 275 -28.83 2.38 2.46
CA ALA A 275 -29.29 1.02 2.69
C ALA A 275 -28.13 0.05 2.91
N LEU A 276 -27.08 0.13 2.10
CA LEU A 276 -25.87 -0.69 2.27
C LEU A 276 -25.22 -0.47 3.65
N ARG A 277 -25.09 0.80 4.08
CA ARG A 277 -24.58 1.16 5.40
C ARG A 277 -25.38 0.47 6.52
N ARG A 278 -26.72 0.56 6.47
CA ARG A 278 -27.61 -0.10 7.45
C ARG A 278 -27.49 -1.63 7.43
N THR A 279 -27.32 -2.23 6.25
CA THR A 279 -27.09 -3.69 6.13
C THR A 279 -25.82 -4.09 6.88
N ILE A 280 -24.72 -3.34 6.71
CA ILE A 280 -23.46 -3.61 7.42
C ILE A 280 -23.63 -3.42 8.92
N GLU A 281 -24.27 -2.34 9.38
CA GLU A 281 -24.54 -2.10 10.80
C GLU A 281 -25.31 -3.27 11.44
N ARG A 282 -26.38 -3.72 10.79
CA ARG A 282 -27.18 -4.85 11.26
C ARG A 282 -26.36 -6.13 11.31
N ASN A 283 -25.57 -6.40 10.28
CA ASN A 283 -24.80 -7.64 10.17
C ASN A 283 -23.57 -7.65 11.10
N TRP A 284 -23.09 -6.49 11.54
CA TRP A 284 -21.89 -6.36 12.37
C TRP A 284 -21.93 -7.19 13.65
N ASP A 285 -23.07 -7.14 14.35
CA ASP A 285 -23.29 -7.84 15.62
C ASP A 285 -23.98 -9.20 15.45
N SER A 286 -24.65 -9.43 14.32
CA SER A 286 -25.58 -10.57 14.17
C SER A 286 -25.10 -11.64 13.19
N ARG A 287 -24.23 -11.29 12.23
CA ARG A 287 -23.78 -12.21 11.19
C ARG A 287 -22.48 -12.88 11.60
N VAL A 288 -22.55 -14.20 11.77
CA VAL A 288 -21.33 -15.02 11.89
C VAL A 288 -20.65 -15.09 10.54
N LEU A 289 -19.40 -14.64 10.49
CA LEU A 289 -18.57 -14.66 9.30
C LEU A 289 -18.05 -16.08 9.03
N PRO A 290 -18.28 -16.66 7.83
CA PRO A 290 -17.88 -18.05 7.53
C PRO A 290 -16.41 -18.39 7.79
N GLY A 291 -15.48 -17.53 7.36
CA GLY A 291 -14.05 -17.72 7.48
C GLY A 291 -13.58 -17.52 8.92
N MET A 292 -14.00 -16.45 9.58
CA MET A 292 -13.59 -16.11 10.94
C MET A 292 -14.37 -16.86 12.05
N ARG A 293 -15.53 -17.45 11.73
CA ARG A 293 -16.44 -18.15 12.66
C ARG A 293 -16.83 -17.30 13.88
N SER A 294 -16.91 -15.99 13.69
CA SER A 294 -17.21 -14.99 14.72
C SER A 294 -17.92 -13.80 14.08
N THR A 295 -18.55 -12.95 14.89
CA THR A 295 -19.11 -11.67 14.40
C THR A 295 -18.01 -10.61 14.32
N MET A 296 -18.24 -9.53 13.55
CA MET A 296 -17.27 -8.42 13.53
C MET A 296 -17.16 -7.74 14.89
N ALA A 297 -18.29 -7.63 15.61
CA ALA A 297 -18.34 -7.08 16.95
C ALA A 297 -17.46 -7.85 17.94
N ASP A 298 -17.51 -9.19 17.91
CA ASP A 298 -16.69 -10.04 18.78
C ASP A 298 -15.20 -9.88 18.49
N LEU A 299 -14.84 -9.81 17.20
CA LEU A 299 -13.46 -9.70 16.76
C LEU A 299 -12.86 -8.34 17.14
N LEU A 300 -13.57 -7.25 16.85
CA LEU A 300 -13.07 -5.88 17.04
C LEU A 300 -13.33 -5.34 18.44
N ARG A 301 -14.27 -5.93 19.19
CA ARG A 301 -14.72 -5.46 20.51
C ARG A 301 -15.18 -4.00 20.49
N SER A 302 -15.70 -3.55 19.34
CA SER A 302 -16.23 -2.22 19.12
C SER A 302 -17.34 -2.27 18.08
N GLY A 303 -18.26 -1.29 18.14
CA GLY A 303 -19.20 -1.04 17.06
C GLY A 303 -18.50 -0.57 15.79
N PRO A 304 -19.20 -0.58 14.64
CA PRO A 304 -18.63 -0.13 13.38
C PRO A 304 -18.60 1.40 13.32
N ASP A 305 -17.43 1.99 12.99
CA ASP A 305 -17.33 3.42 12.64
C ASP A 305 -17.51 3.54 11.12
N LEU A 306 -18.77 3.70 10.70
CA LEU A 306 -19.17 3.77 9.30
C LEU A 306 -19.44 5.20 8.87
N ARG A 307 -18.83 5.61 7.75
CA ARG A 307 -19.02 6.93 7.17
C ARG A 307 -19.24 6.82 5.66
N LEU A 308 -20.22 7.56 5.15
CA LEU A 308 -20.45 7.66 3.72
C LEU A 308 -19.71 8.88 3.17
N VAL A 309 -18.85 8.68 2.19
CA VAL A 309 -18.24 9.75 1.39
C VAL A 309 -19.04 9.89 0.11
N ALA A 310 -19.75 11.01 0.00
CA ALA A 310 -20.48 11.36 -1.21
C ALA A 310 -19.52 11.82 -2.32
N GLY A 311 -19.84 11.48 -3.56
CA GLY A 311 -19.08 11.82 -4.76
C GLY A 311 -19.78 11.24 -5.99
N GLU A 312 -19.17 11.41 -7.17
CA GLU A 312 -19.65 10.78 -8.41
C GLU A 312 -19.66 9.25 -8.28
N VAL A 313 -18.61 8.71 -7.66
CA VAL A 313 -18.54 7.31 -7.24
C VAL A 313 -18.58 7.30 -5.70
N PRO A 314 -19.74 6.97 -5.09
CA PRO A 314 -19.87 6.96 -3.63
C PRO A 314 -19.01 5.86 -2.99
N VAL A 315 -18.40 6.20 -1.85
CA VAL A 315 -17.52 5.30 -1.08
C VAL A 315 -18.03 5.19 0.35
N LEU A 316 -18.18 3.96 0.84
CA LEU A 316 -18.45 3.69 2.25
C LEU A 316 -17.13 3.37 2.96
N LEU A 317 -16.82 4.11 4.03
CA LEU A 317 -15.65 3.91 4.87
C LEU A 317 -16.04 3.15 6.14
N ILE A 318 -15.25 2.13 6.48
CA ILE A 318 -15.26 1.46 7.78
C ILE A 318 -13.91 1.72 8.45
N ARG A 319 -13.91 2.46 9.56
CA ARG A 319 -12.70 2.74 10.33
C ARG A 319 -12.55 1.72 11.46
N VAL A 320 -11.44 1.01 11.47
CA VAL A 320 -11.07 0.05 12.51
C VAL A 320 -9.88 0.61 13.26
N THR A 321 -10.01 0.75 14.58
CA THR A 321 -8.94 1.25 15.45
C THR A 321 -8.66 0.23 16.54
N ILE A 322 -7.39 -0.15 16.71
CA ILE A 322 -6.96 -1.10 17.73
C ILE A 322 -5.76 -0.51 18.48
N PRO A 323 -5.69 -0.66 19.82
CA PRO A 323 -4.47 -0.31 20.55
C PRO A 323 -3.26 -1.04 19.98
N ARG A 324 -2.15 -0.32 19.75
CA ARG A 324 -0.94 -0.96 19.23
C ARG A 324 -0.34 -1.87 20.30
N ASP A 325 -0.18 -3.14 19.97
CA ASP A 325 0.52 -4.13 20.79
C ASP A 325 1.79 -4.67 20.12
N SER A 326 2.04 -4.31 18.86
CA SER A 326 3.24 -4.63 18.10
C SER A 326 3.59 -3.49 17.15
N ALA A 327 4.86 -3.13 17.05
CA ALA A 327 5.34 -2.19 16.04
C ALA A 327 5.39 -2.81 14.63
N ALA A 328 5.61 -4.13 14.56
CA ALA A 328 5.83 -4.86 13.31
C ALA A 328 4.55 -5.07 12.48
N VAL A 329 3.38 -5.08 13.12
CA VAL A 329 2.13 -5.49 12.47
C VAL A 329 0.99 -4.58 12.91
N ASN A 330 0.26 -4.04 11.94
CA ASN A 330 -1.04 -3.42 12.17
C ASN A 330 -2.13 -4.50 12.22
N ARG A 331 -2.63 -4.81 13.42
CA ARG A 331 -3.70 -5.82 13.57
C ARG A 331 -5.03 -5.37 12.97
N ALA A 332 -5.32 -4.07 12.93
CA ALA A 332 -6.54 -3.56 12.30
C ALA A 332 -6.50 -3.85 10.79
N PHE A 333 -5.36 -3.58 10.16
CA PHE A 333 -5.10 -3.85 8.76
C PHE A 333 -5.17 -5.35 8.44
N GLN A 334 -4.51 -6.20 9.23
CA GLN A 334 -4.54 -7.65 9.04
C GLN A 334 -5.94 -8.24 9.14
N ARG A 335 -6.77 -7.72 10.07
CA ARG A 335 -8.17 -8.14 10.18
C ARG A 335 -9.00 -7.71 8.98
N ALA A 336 -8.79 -6.48 8.48
CA ALA A 336 -9.46 -6.01 7.27
C ALA A 336 -9.05 -6.82 6.03
N ILE A 337 -7.76 -7.14 5.87
CA ILE A 337 -7.30 -8.08 4.83
C ILE A 337 -7.99 -9.43 4.98
N THR A 338 -8.01 -10.00 6.17
CA THR A 338 -8.65 -11.31 6.41
C THR A 338 -10.13 -11.27 6.07
N LEU A 339 -10.82 -10.16 6.35
CA LEU A 339 -12.23 -9.97 6.01
C LEU A 339 -12.46 -10.01 4.49
N VAL A 340 -11.58 -9.38 3.72
CA VAL A 340 -11.67 -9.32 2.26
C VAL A 340 -11.30 -10.67 1.63
N TYR A 341 -10.14 -11.25 1.98
CA TYR A 341 -9.64 -12.48 1.39
C TYR A 341 -10.31 -13.76 1.91
N GLY A 342 -10.93 -13.70 3.10
CA GLY A 342 -11.68 -14.80 3.68
C GLY A 342 -13.10 -14.97 3.12
N ALA A 343 -13.48 -14.18 2.11
CA ALA A 343 -14.85 -14.07 1.58
C ALA A 343 -15.90 -13.64 2.62
N ASP A 344 -15.46 -13.12 3.76
CA ASP A 344 -16.32 -12.71 4.87
C ASP A 344 -16.95 -11.32 4.62
N LEU A 345 -16.29 -10.46 3.83
CA LEU A 345 -16.85 -9.18 3.42
C LEU A 345 -18.18 -9.37 2.67
N GLY A 346 -18.26 -10.32 1.73
CA GLY A 346 -19.50 -10.60 1.00
C GLY A 346 -20.65 -10.96 1.93
N ALA A 347 -20.38 -11.73 3.00
CA ALA A 347 -21.37 -12.07 4.02
C ALA A 347 -21.83 -10.83 4.81
N LEU A 348 -20.94 -9.88 5.07
CA LEU A 348 -21.25 -8.62 5.76
C LEU A 348 -22.10 -7.68 4.88
N LEU A 349 -21.91 -7.69 3.56
CA LEU A 349 -22.62 -6.84 2.60
C LEU A 349 -23.95 -7.44 2.10
N SER A 350 -24.27 -8.68 2.45
CA SER A 350 -25.48 -9.38 2.02
C SER A 350 -26.68 -9.02 2.90
N ASP A 351 -27.88 -8.93 2.32
CA ASP A 351 -29.11 -8.60 3.05
C ASP A 351 -29.64 -9.73 3.93
#